data_AF-A0A5K7X7W6-F1
#
_entry.id   AF-A0A5K7X7W6-F1
#
_cell.length_a   1.000
_cell.length_b   1.000
_cell.length_c   1.000
_cell.angle_alpha   90.00
_cell.angle_beta   90.00
_cell.angle_gamma   90.00
#
_symmetry.space_group_name_H-M   'P 1'
#
loop_
_entity.id
_entity.type
_entity.pdbx_description
1 polymer ?
#
loop_
_entity_poly.entity_id
_entity_poly.type
_entity_poly.pdbx_seq_one_letter_code
_entity_poly.pdbx_strand_id
1 'polypeptide(L)' 'MRNWLISTALACTLLSSTGCLIPIYSGDPARRAQELFYSSENLRLLLDEWERIWFLDMPSHLTPHSVHGGII' A
#
# COMPACT_ATOMS: atom_id res chain seq x y z
N MET A 1 23.40 -26.64 -1.40
CA MET A 1 23.25 -25.17 -1.52
C MET A 1 22.51 -24.75 -2.79
N ARG A 2 22.91 -25.22 -4.00
CA ARG A 2 22.20 -24.90 -5.26
C ARG A 2 20.68 -25.17 -5.24
N ASN A 3 20.25 -26.33 -4.75
CA ASN A 3 18.82 -26.67 -4.72
C ASN A 3 18.02 -25.78 -3.75
N TRP A 4 18.64 -25.31 -2.66
CA TRP A 4 18.01 -24.36 -1.73
C TRP A 4 17.81 -22.99 -2.39
N LEU A 5 18.83 -22.49 -3.11
CA LEU A 5 18.75 -21.23 -3.84
C LEU A 5 17.67 -21.26 -4.93
N ILE A 6 17.55 -22.37 -5.66
CA ILE A 6 16.51 -22.54 -6.67
C ILE A 6 15.12 -22.59 -6.02
N SER A 7 14.98 -23.32 -4.91
CA SER A 7 13.70 -23.41 -4.18
C SER A 7 13.26 -22.06 -3.63
N THR A 8 14.18 -21.26 -3.08
CA THR A 8 13.85 -19.93 -2.56
C THR A 8 13.51 -18.96 -3.68
N ALA A 9 14.23 -19.02 -4.80
CA ALA A 9 13.94 -18.19 -5.97
C ALA A 9 12.54 -18.49 -6.53
N LEU A 10 12.21 -19.78 -6.68
CA LEU A 10 10.88 -20.22 -7.13
C LEU A 10 9.78 -19.72 -6.18
N ALA A 11 9.98 -19.86 -4.87
CA ALA A 11 9.03 -19.40 -3.87
C ALA A 11 8.79 -17.88 -3.97
N CYS A 12 9.85 -17.08 -4.06
CA CYS A 12 9.73 -15.62 -4.23
C CYS A 12 8.97 -15.25 -5.52
N THR A 13 9.22 -15.94 -6.63
CA THR A 13 8.53 -15.65 -7.89
C THR A 13 7.04 -15.99 -7.84
N LEU A 14 6.66 -17.07 -7.15
CA LEU A 14 5.26 -17.47 -7.02
C LEU A 14 4.49 -16.56 -6.08
N LEU A 15 5.11 -16.14 -4.97
CA LEU A 15 4.49 -15.23 -4.00
C LEU A 15 4.25 -13.83 -4.59
N SER A 16 5.13 -13.34 -5.47
CA SER A 16 4.98 -12.03 -6.11
C SER A 16 4.02 -12.01 -7.31
N SER A 17 3.49 -13.16 -7.75
CA SER A 17 2.63 -13.25 -8.95
C SER A 17 1.13 -13.07 -8.66
N THR A 18 0.77 -12.49 -7.50
CA THR A 18 -0.62 -12.24 -7.12
C THR A 18 -1.32 -11.37 -8.15
N GLY A 19 -2.41 -11.88 -8.75
CA GLY A 19 -3.21 -11.19 -9.77
C GLY A 19 -2.87 -11.53 -11.22
N CYS A 20 -1.75 -12.22 -11.49
CA CYS A 20 -1.36 -12.66 -12.84
C CYS A 20 -1.81 -14.11 -13.13
N LEU A 21 -1.70 -15.00 -12.15
CA LEU A 21 -2.08 -16.43 -12.28
C LEU A 21 -3.57 -16.68 -12.02
N ILE A 22 -4.19 -15.85 -11.17
CA ILE A 22 -5.59 -15.93 -10.80
C ILE A 22 -6.16 -14.51 -10.94
N PRO A 23 -7.28 -14.32 -11.65
CA PRO A 23 -7.89 -13.00 -11.79
C PRO A 23 -8.31 -12.48 -10.40
N ILE A 24 -7.79 -11.32 -10.03
CA ILE A 24 -8.10 -10.65 -8.76
C ILE A 24 -9.47 -9.94 -8.79
N TYR A 25 -9.94 -9.56 -9.97
CA TYR A 25 -11.20 -8.86 -10.18
C TYR A 25 -12.26 -9.77 -10.80
N SER A 26 -13.51 -9.44 -10.55
CA SER A 26 -14.65 -10.11 -11.16
C SER A 26 -14.65 -9.96 -12.69
N GLY A 27 -15.17 -10.97 -13.39
CA GLY A 27 -15.35 -10.94 -14.84
C GLY A 27 -16.56 -10.12 -15.29
N ASP A 28 -17.50 -9.85 -14.38
CA ASP A 28 -18.65 -8.98 -14.63
C ASP A 28 -18.19 -7.51 -14.67
N PRO A 29 -18.37 -6.80 -15.80
CA PRO A 29 -17.90 -5.42 -15.95
C PRO A 29 -18.51 -4.44 -14.94
N ALA A 30 -19.77 -4.65 -14.52
CA ALA A 30 -20.43 -3.75 -13.58
C ALA A 30 -19.76 -3.81 -12.19
N ARG A 31 -19.51 -5.03 -11.71
CA ARG A 31 -18.82 -5.27 -10.44
C ARG A 31 -17.34 -4.90 -10.52
N ARG A 32 -16.66 -5.21 -11.63
CA ARG A 32 -15.26 -4.87 -11.84
C ARG A 32 -15.00 -3.36 -11.81
N ALA A 33 -15.90 -2.55 -12.36
CA ALA A 33 -15.74 -1.09 -12.33
C ALA A 33 -15.72 -0.56 -10.88
N GLN A 34 -16.59 -1.09 -10.02
CA GLN A 34 -16.63 -0.74 -8.60
C GLN A 34 -15.37 -1.22 -7.87
N GLU A 35 -14.91 -2.44 -8.14
CA GLU A 35 -13.67 -2.98 -7.56
C GLU A 35 -12.45 -2.10 -7.94
N LEU A 36 -12.32 -1.71 -9.21
CA LEU A 36 -11.23 -0.84 -9.68
C LEU A 36 -11.31 0.57 -9.08
N PHE A 37 -12.51 1.10 -8.87
CA PHE A 37 -12.69 2.41 -8.24
C PHE A 37 -12.13 2.39 -6.81
N TYR A 38 -12.51 1.41 -5.99
CA TYR A 38 -11.98 1.28 -4.62
C TYR A 38 -10.47 1.03 -4.60
N SER A 39 -9.96 0.18 -5.49
CA SER A 39 -8.52 -0.03 -5.61
C SER A 39 -7.78 1.27 -5.93
N SER A 40 -8.32 2.10 -6.82
CA SER A 40 -7.72 3.38 -7.18
C SER A 40 -7.71 4.37 -6.01
N GLU A 41 -8.78 4.40 -5.20
CA GLU A 41 -8.85 5.28 -4.04
C GLU A 41 -7.88 4.84 -2.93
N ASN A 42 -7.81 3.54 -2.67
CA ASN A 42 -6.84 2.99 -1.71
C ASN A 42 -5.39 3.28 -2.14
N LEU A 43 -5.09 3.24 -3.44
CA LEU A 43 -3.77 3.59 -3.97
C LEU A 43 -3.43 5.07 -3.79
N ARG A 44 -4.42 5.97 -3.85
CA ARG A 44 -4.21 7.40 -3.57
C ARG A 44 -3.83 7.66 -2.11
N LEU A 45 -4.49 6.95 -1.19
CA LEU A 45 -4.28 7.09 0.25
C LEU A 45 -3.03 6.35 0.75
N LEU A 46 -2.38 5.53 -0.08
CA LEU A 46 -1.29 4.67 0.33
C LEU A 46 -0.10 5.44 0.93
N LEU A 47 0.20 6.64 0.40
CA LEU A 47 1.29 7.46 0.91
C LEU A 47 0.97 8.03 2.29
N ASP A 48 -0.25 8.55 2.46
CA ASP A 48 -0.71 9.11 3.74
C ASP A 48 -0.70 8.03 4.83
N GLU A 49 -1.17 6.83 4.51
CA GLU A 49 -1.12 5.70 5.44
C GLU A 49 0.33 5.24 5.72
N TRP A 50 1.23 5.35 4.74
CA TRP A 50 2.65 5.05 4.95
C TRP A 50 3.28 6.03 5.96
N GLU A 51 3.03 7.33 5.80
CA GLU A 51 3.50 8.35 6.75
C GLU A 51 2.96 8.10 8.15
N ARG A 52 1.68 7.72 8.24
CA ARG A 52 1.00 7.39 9.50
C ARG A 52 1.55 6.12 10.18
N ILE A 53 1.84 5.05 9.43
CA ILE A 53 2.45 3.81 9.98
C ILE A 53 3.79 4.10 10.64
N TRP A 54 4.56 5.01 10.05
CA TRP A 54 5.88 5.41 10.55
C TRP A 54 5.81 6.63 11.50
N PHE A 55 4.62 7.08 11.87
CA PHE A 55 4.40 8.22 12.77
C PHE A 55 5.07 9.51 12.31
N LEU A 56 5.23 9.71 11.00
CA LEU A 56 5.84 10.90 10.40
C LEU A 56 4.89 12.11 10.38
N ASP A 57 3.59 11.85 10.51
CA ASP A 57 2.51 12.84 10.59
C ASP A 57 2.28 13.37 12.03
N MET A 58 3.06 12.91 13.01
CA MET A 58 2.96 13.38 14.40
C MET A 58 3.45 14.83 14.53
N PRO A 59 2.75 15.69 15.30
CA PRO A 59 3.24 17.02 15.61
C PRO A 59 4.53 16.92 16.44
N SER A 60 5.56 17.68 16.09
CA SER A 60 6.80 17.65 16.87
C SER A 60 6.58 18.26 18.27
N HIS A 61 7.18 17.64 19.28
CA HIS A 61 7.15 18.12 20.66
C HIS A 61 8.18 19.22 20.95
N LEU A 62 8.89 19.71 19.94
CA LEU A 62 9.98 20.69 20.08
C LEU A 62 9.64 21.97 19.32
N THR A 63 9.62 23.07 20.07
CA THR A 63 9.31 24.47 19.69
C THR A 63 7.90 24.71 19.13
N PRO A 64 7.20 25.78 19.56
CA PRO A 64 5.85 26.04 19.11
C PRO A 64 5.86 26.29 17.60
N HIS A 65 5.21 25.40 16.84
CA HIS A 65 4.93 25.64 15.43
C HIS A 65 3.84 26.69 15.33
N SER A 66 4.11 27.74 14.56
CA SER A 66 3.09 28.73 14.17
C SER A 66 2.08 28.05 13.25
N VAL A 67 1.08 27.39 13.83
CA VAL A 67 -0.11 26.98 13.08
C VAL A 67 -0.99 28.20 12.88
N HIS A 68 -1.53 28.34 11.67
CA HIS A 68 -2.33 29.46 11.18
C HIS A 68 -3.27 30.04 12.25
N GLY A 69 -2.82 31.14 12.90
CA GLY A 69 -3.63 31.93 13.82
C GLY A 69 -3.48 31.69 15.32
N GLY A 70 -2.57 30.83 15.79
CA GLY A 70 -2.37 30.63 17.23
C GLY A 70 -0.97 30.14 17.59
N ILE A 71 -0.32 30.86 18.52
CA ILE A 71 0.88 30.41 19.23
C ILE A 71 0.38 29.75 20.52
N ILE A 72 0.80 28.51 20.79
CA ILE A 72 0.51 27.81 22.05
C ILE A 72 1.44 28.30 23.15
#